data_AF-A0A0U5I992-F1
#
_entry.id   AF-A0A0U5I992-F1
#
_cell.length_a   1.000
_cell.length_b   1.000
_cell.length_c   1.000
_cell.angle_alpha   90.00
_cell.angle_beta   90.00
_cell.angle_gamma   90.00
#
_symmetry.space_group_name_H-M   'P 1'
#
loop_
_entity.id
_entity.type
_entity.pdbx_description
1 polymer ?
#
loop_
_entity_poly.entity_id
_entity_poly.type
_entity_poly.pdbx_seq_one_letter_code
_entity_poly.pdbx_strand_id
1 'polypeptide(L)'
;MIGNGWNRLTRRLRPEPLVARIRAAVAAALPPSSRFLLCVRHANRASDPVDWCDRFEADARSRLRFQGEATQPNLTRLILSLRPHADPATLTRLMQELDAALYGRQGLDFTRWKRDFMRQVGRGVGLRLGEGRVGRIKRAALPALNPGH
;
A
#
# COMPACT_ATOMS: atom_id res chain seq x y z
N MET A 1 17.68 -48.07 -7.95
CA MET A 1 17.17 -47.54 -6.67
C MET A 1 18.00 -46.33 -6.27
N ILE A 2 17.48 -45.10 -6.42
CA ILE A 2 18.14 -43.89 -5.89
C ILE A 2 17.04 -43.08 -5.18
N GLY A 3 17.04 -43.17 -3.85
CA GLY A 3 16.02 -42.60 -2.98
C GLY A 3 16.30 -41.15 -2.59
N ASN A 4 15.40 -40.26 -3.02
CA ASN A 4 14.75 -39.20 -2.23
C ASN A 4 15.46 -38.67 -0.96
N GLY A 5 16.56 -37.92 -1.13
CA GLY A 5 17.18 -37.10 -0.07
C GLY A 5 16.57 -35.70 0.14
N TRP A 6 15.70 -35.24 -0.75
CA TRP A 6 15.28 -33.83 -0.81
C TRP A 6 14.11 -33.48 0.11
N ASN A 7 13.34 -34.48 0.58
CA ASN A 7 12.11 -34.24 1.36
C ASN A 7 12.33 -33.95 2.86
N ARG A 8 13.57 -33.99 3.38
CA ARG A 8 13.83 -33.71 4.80
C ARG A 8 14.29 -32.27 5.09
N LEU A 9 14.79 -31.53 4.10
CA LEU A 9 15.31 -30.18 4.30
C LEU A 9 14.21 -29.10 4.28
N THR A 10 13.10 -29.35 3.59
CA THR A 10 11.99 -28.39 3.47
C THR A 10 11.09 -28.32 4.71
N ARG A 11 11.25 -29.23 5.68
CA ARG A 11 10.40 -29.28 6.89
C ARG A 11 10.96 -28.50 8.10
N ARG A 12 12.21 -27.99 8.04
CA ARG A 12 12.87 -27.32 9.18
C ARG A 12 13.15 -25.84 9.03
N LEU A 13 12.95 -25.27 7.85
CA LEU A 13 13.04 -23.82 7.66
C LEU A 13 11.63 -23.27 7.82
N ARG A 14 11.23 -22.88 9.04
CA ARG A 14 10.11 -21.95 9.25
C ARG A 14 10.65 -20.55 8.89
N PRO A 15 10.42 -20.03 7.67
CA PRO A 15 11.06 -18.80 7.23
C PRO A 15 10.27 -17.55 7.69
N GLU A 16 9.10 -17.74 8.32
CA GLU A 16 8.22 -16.65 8.75
C GLU A 16 8.92 -15.54 9.55
N PRO A 17 9.73 -15.82 10.60
CA PRO A 17 10.37 -14.74 11.35
C PRO A 17 11.46 -14.02 10.54
N LEU A 18 12.13 -14.71 9.62
CA LEU A 18 13.15 -14.11 8.75
C LEU A 18 12.51 -13.23 7.68
N VAL A 19 11.41 -13.68 7.06
CA VAL A 19 10.66 -12.88 6.10
C VAL A 19 10.06 -11.63 6.76
N ALA A 20 9.54 -11.76 7.98
CA ALA A 20 9.04 -10.61 8.76
C ALA A 20 10.17 -9.60 9.07
N ARG A 21 11.35 -10.07 9.51
CA ARG A 21 12.53 -9.21 9.75
C ARG A 21 13.03 -8.52 8.50
N ILE A 22 13.14 -9.22 7.38
CA ILE A 22 13.58 -8.65 6.11
C ILE A 22 12.57 -7.60 5.63
N ARG A 23 11.26 -7.88 5.71
CA ARG A 23 10.21 -6.89 5.39
C ARG A 23 10.29 -5.67 6.29
N ALA A 24 10.54 -5.84 7.58
CA ALA A 24 10.71 -4.73 8.52
C ALA A 24 11.96 -3.88 8.21
N ALA A 25 13.09 -4.52 7.90
CA ALA A 25 14.33 -3.83 7.52
C ALA A 25 14.18 -3.06 6.21
N VAL A 26 13.56 -3.66 5.20
CA VAL A 26 13.26 -2.99 3.92
C VAL A 26 12.25 -1.86 4.14
N ALA A 27 11.21 -2.05 4.96
CA ALA A 27 10.27 -1.00 5.35
C ALA A 27 10.96 0.18 6.06
N ALA A 28 11.95 -0.09 6.91
CA ALA A 28 12.73 0.95 7.60
C ALA A 28 13.70 1.69 6.66
N ALA A 29 14.26 1.01 5.66
CA ALA A 29 15.15 1.59 4.66
C ALA A 29 14.42 2.35 3.53
N LEU A 30 13.09 2.23 3.44
CA LEU A 30 12.30 2.89 2.41
C LEU A 30 12.22 4.42 2.62
N PRO A 31 12.36 5.22 1.55
CA PRO A 31 12.17 6.66 1.62
C PRO A 31 10.81 7.02 2.25
N PRO A 32 10.73 8.14 3.00
CA PRO A 32 9.49 8.59 3.65
C PRO A 32 8.25 8.59 2.72
N SER A 33 8.41 9.03 1.46
CA SER A 33 7.34 9.04 0.46
C SER A 33 6.83 7.65 0.09
N SER A 34 7.70 6.64 0.09
CA SER A 34 7.32 5.24 -0.18
C SER A 34 6.60 4.61 1.00
N ARG A 35 7.08 4.87 2.24
CA ARG A 35 6.37 4.46 3.46
C ARG A 35 4.97 5.06 3.50
N PHE A 36 4.83 6.32 3.13
CA PHE A 36 3.54 7.00 3.06
C PHE A 36 2.58 6.34 2.05
N LEU A 37 3.07 6.01 0.84
CA LEU A 37 2.26 5.27 -0.14
C LEU A 37 1.80 3.90 0.38
N LEU A 38 2.62 3.22 1.18
CA LEU A 38 2.22 1.96 1.82
C LEU A 38 1.12 2.19 2.86
N CYS A 39 1.21 3.24 3.68
CA CYS A 39 0.17 3.62 4.64
C CYS A 39 -1.16 3.90 3.91
N VAL A 40 -1.11 4.72 2.85
CA VAL A 40 -2.29 5.06 2.04
C VAL A 40 -2.90 3.81 1.38
N ARG A 41 -2.08 2.92 0.82
CA ARG A 41 -2.58 1.66 0.22
C ARG A 41 -3.22 0.74 1.24
N HIS A 42 -2.69 0.70 2.46
CA HIS A 42 -3.27 -0.08 3.54
C HIS A 42 -4.62 0.51 4.00
N ALA A 43 -4.67 1.82 4.24
CA ALA A 43 -5.89 2.54 4.59
C ALA A 43 -6.97 2.41 3.50
N ASN A 44 -6.61 2.45 2.21
CA ASN A 44 -7.57 2.32 1.10
C ASN A 44 -8.34 0.99 1.06
N ARG A 45 -7.91 -0.04 1.81
CA ARG A 45 -8.66 -1.29 2.00
C ARG A 45 -9.87 -1.15 2.91
N ALA A 46 -9.98 -0.06 3.68
CA ALA A 46 -11.16 0.25 4.48
C ALA A 46 -12.38 0.47 3.59
N SER A 47 -13.56 0.04 4.02
CA SER A 47 -14.79 0.22 3.25
C SER A 47 -15.49 1.55 3.53
N ASP A 48 -15.21 2.16 4.67
CA ASP A 48 -15.82 3.40 5.13
C ASP A 48 -14.76 4.46 5.51
N PRO A 49 -15.16 5.75 5.58
CA PRO A 49 -14.25 6.85 5.88
C PRO A 49 -13.64 6.79 7.28
N VAL A 50 -14.36 6.26 8.27
CA VAL A 50 -13.92 6.19 9.68
C VAL A 50 -12.80 5.17 9.81
N ASP A 51 -13.02 3.94 9.34
CA ASP A 51 -12.03 2.86 9.32
C ASP A 51 -10.79 3.25 8.48
N TRP A 52 -10.96 4.07 7.44
CA TRP A 52 -9.83 4.60 6.69
C TRP A 52 -8.98 5.56 7.52
N CYS A 53 -9.62 6.48 8.26
CA CYS A 53 -8.93 7.47 9.09
C CYS A 53 -8.15 6.77 10.22
N ASP A 54 -8.79 5.84 10.93
CA ASP A 54 -8.16 5.07 12.01
C ASP A 54 -6.93 4.30 11.52
N ARG A 55 -7.05 3.60 10.38
CA ARG A 55 -5.93 2.86 9.78
C ARG A 55 -4.81 3.77 9.33
N PHE A 56 -5.15 4.88 8.70
CA PHE A 56 -4.16 5.82 8.20
C PHE A 56 -3.40 6.48 9.36
N GLU A 57 -4.09 6.89 10.43
CA GLU A 57 -3.46 7.45 11.62
C GLU A 57 -2.55 6.44 12.33
N ALA A 58 -3.02 5.21 12.53
CA ALA A 58 -2.23 4.14 13.13
C ALA A 58 -0.95 3.85 12.34
N ASP A 59 -1.03 3.82 11.01
CA ASP A 59 0.12 3.65 10.13
C ASP A 59 1.02 4.90 10.10
N ALA A 60 0.47 6.11 10.12
CA ALA A 60 1.24 7.34 10.15
C ALA A 60 2.05 7.44 11.45
N ARG A 61 1.45 7.08 12.59
CA ARG A 61 2.14 7.08 13.89
C ARG A 61 3.25 6.03 13.95
N SER A 62 2.97 4.82 13.46
CA SER A 62 3.93 3.71 13.54
C SER A 62 5.03 3.77 12.46
N ARG A 63 4.70 4.13 11.22
CA ARG A 63 5.62 4.04 10.05
C ARG A 63 6.19 5.38 9.63
N LEU A 64 5.45 6.48 9.79
CA LEU A 64 5.92 7.82 9.45
C LEU A 64 6.50 8.55 10.66
N ARG A 65 6.38 7.97 11.87
CA ARG A 65 6.78 8.58 13.15
C ARG A 65 6.15 9.97 13.31
N PHE A 66 4.93 10.13 12.80
CA PHE A 66 4.16 11.36 12.98
C PHE A 66 3.76 11.48 14.46
N GLN A 67 4.21 12.55 15.12
CA GLN A 67 3.94 12.81 16.53
C GLN A 67 2.96 13.97 16.76
N GLY A 68 2.45 14.58 15.69
CA GLY A 68 1.47 15.66 15.78
C GLY A 68 0.07 15.15 16.09
N GLU A 69 -0.81 16.07 16.46
CA GLU A 69 -2.25 15.84 16.46
C GLU A 69 -2.69 15.57 15.01
N ALA A 70 -3.48 14.51 14.78
CA ALA A 70 -3.96 14.07 13.47
C ALA A 70 -5.05 15.00 12.90
N THR A 71 -4.89 16.31 13.08
CA THR A 71 -5.79 17.31 12.54
C THR A 71 -5.61 17.42 11.03
N GLN A 72 -6.70 17.72 10.33
CA GLN A 72 -6.73 17.94 8.89
C GLN A 72 -5.59 18.84 8.36
N PRO A 73 -5.28 20.01 8.94
CA PRO A 73 -4.18 20.86 8.46
C PRO A 73 -2.79 20.23 8.64
N ASN A 74 -2.56 19.50 9.74
CA ASN A 74 -1.28 18.84 9.99
C ASN A 74 -1.06 17.67 9.03
N LEU A 75 -2.10 16.86 8.78
CA LEU A 75 -2.05 15.78 7.81
C LEU A 75 -1.83 16.30 6.38
N THR A 76 -2.51 17.38 6.00
CA THR A 76 -2.33 18.02 4.69
C THR A 76 -0.89 18.50 4.50
N ARG A 77 -0.30 19.17 5.51
CA ARG A 77 1.11 19.61 5.49
C ARG A 77 2.07 18.43 5.37
N LEU A 78 1.84 17.36 6.14
CA LEU A 78 2.65 16.14 6.07
C LEU A 78 2.61 15.51 4.67
N ILE A 79 1.44 15.44 4.06
CA ILE A 79 1.28 14.88 2.71
C ILE A 79 2.03 15.76 1.70
N LEU A 80 1.89 17.08 1.76
CA LEU A 80 2.58 18.01 0.85
C LEU A 80 4.10 17.96 1.02
N SER A 81 4.62 17.84 2.25
CA SER A 81 6.06 17.69 2.47
C SER A 81 6.61 16.39 1.88
N LEU A 82 5.81 15.32 1.89
CA LEU A 82 6.19 14.02 1.33
C LEU A 82 5.96 13.94 -0.18
N ARG A 83 5.05 14.77 -0.71
CA ARG A 83 4.57 14.79 -2.09
C ARG A 83 4.41 16.23 -2.59
N PRO A 84 5.52 16.90 -2.92
CA PRO A 84 5.49 18.30 -3.38
C PRO A 84 4.77 18.49 -4.73
N HIS A 85 4.47 17.40 -5.45
CA HIS A 85 3.76 17.43 -6.74
C HIS A 85 2.24 17.33 -6.60
N ALA A 86 1.71 17.11 -5.39
CA ALA A 86 0.27 17.10 -5.16
C ALA A 86 -0.26 18.53 -5.19
N ASP A 87 -1.44 18.72 -5.79
CA ASP A 87 -2.07 20.04 -5.81
C ASP A 87 -2.62 20.38 -4.41
N PRO A 88 -2.12 21.43 -3.75
CA PRO A 88 -2.47 21.75 -2.36
C PRO A 88 -3.94 22.14 -2.20
N ALA A 89 -4.53 22.79 -3.20
CA ALA A 89 -5.94 23.18 -3.18
C ALA A 89 -6.85 21.94 -3.26
N THR A 90 -6.58 21.05 -4.21
CA THR A 90 -7.34 19.80 -4.37
C THR A 90 -7.19 18.88 -3.16
N LEU A 91 -5.98 18.76 -2.61
CA LEU A 91 -5.75 17.95 -1.42
C LEU A 91 -6.49 18.52 -0.19
N THR A 92 -6.46 19.83 0.01
CA THR A 92 -7.18 20.49 1.10
C THR A 92 -8.69 20.22 0.98
N ARG A 93 -9.26 20.37 -0.22
CA ARG A 93 -10.67 20.06 -0.49
C ARG A 93 -11.02 18.60 -0.16
N LEU A 94 -10.20 17.65 -0.61
CA LEU A 94 -10.42 16.23 -0.34
C LEU A 94 -10.38 15.93 1.16
N MET A 95 -9.48 16.57 1.90
CA MET A 95 -9.41 16.39 3.35
C MET A 95 -10.60 17.01 4.07
N GLN A 96 -11.12 18.14 3.59
CA GLN A 96 -12.36 18.74 4.11
C GLN A 96 -13.59 17.87 3.82
N GLU A 97 -13.68 17.28 2.62
CA GLU A 97 -14.74 16.33 2.28
C GLU A 97 -14.71 15.10 3.19
N LEU A 98 -13.51 14.62 3.55
CA LEU A 98 -13.35 13.53 4.51
C LEU A 98 -13.81 13.96 5.91
N ASP A 99 -13.37 15.12 6.40
CA ASP A 99 -13.74 15.64 7.71
C ASP A 99 -15.26 15.85 7.84
N ALA A 100 -15.89 16.40 6.81
CA ALA A 100 -17.34 16.55 6.74
C ALA A 100 -18.09 15.20 6.72
N ALA A 101 -17.49 14.15 6.17
CA ALA A 101 -18.05 12.80 6.23
C ALA A 101 -17.92 12.18 7.63
N LEU A 102 -16.81 12.47 8.34
CA LEU A 102 -16.54 11.98 9.69
C LEU A 102 -17.44 12.65 10.74
N TYR A 103 -17.56 13.98 10.71
CA TYR A 103 -18.26 14.74 11.76
C TYR A 103 -19.62 15.27 11.32
N GLY A 104 -19.79 15.58 10.03
CA GLY A 104 -20.99 16.23 9.50
C GLY A 104 -22.07 15.28 8.99
N ARG A 105 -21.85 13.96 9.05
CA ARG A 105 -22.75 12.92 8.49
C ARG A 105 -23.12 13.20 7.02
N GLN A 106 -22.25 13.89 6.29
CA GLN A 106 -22.44 14.17 4.87
C GLN A 106 -22.16 12.90 4.05
N GLY A 107 -22.99 12.67 3.02
CA GLY A 107 -22.79 11.57 2.10
C GLY A 107 -21.53 11.79 1.26
N LEU A 108 -20.49 11.00 1.52
CA LEU A 108 -19.27 10.99 0.73
C LEU A 108 -19.28 9.78 -0.20
N ASP A 109 -19.14 10.01 -1.51
CA ASP A 109 -18.78 8.93 -2.44
C ASP A 109 -17.31 8.54 -2.19
N PHE A 110 -17.15 7.61 -1.25
CA PHE A 110 -15.84 7.23 -0.76
C PHE A 110 -14.97 6.55 -1.81
N THR A 111 -15.59 5.86 -2.78
CA THR A 111 -14.86 5.22 -3.88
C THR A 111 -14.29 6.27 -4.82
N ARG A 112 -15.10 7.26 -5.21
CA ARG A 112 -14.63 8.40 -6.00
C ARG A 112 -13.56 9.19 -5.26
N TRP A 113 -13.78 9.47 -3.98
CA TRP A 113 -12.85 10.19 -3.12
C TRP A 113 -11.47 9.51 -3.08
N LYS A 114 -11.41 8.19 -2.84
CA LYS A 114 -10.13 7.44 -2.84
C LYS A 114 -9.39 7.57 -4.15
N ARG A 115 -10.10 7.49 -5.28
CA ARG A 115 -9.49 7.60 -6.61
C ARG A 115 -8.88 8.99 -6.81
N ASP A 116 -9.60 10.04 -6.44
CA ASP A 116 -9.14 11.42 -6.60
C ASP A 116 -7.98 11.72 -5.63
N PHE A 117 -8.04 11.22 -4.39
CA PHE A 117 -6.92 11.24 -3.45
C PHE A 117 -5.68 10.53 -4.01
N MET A 118 -5.84 9.31 -4.52
CA MET A 118 -4.74 8.56 -5.14
C MET A 118 -4.17 9.23 -6.39
N ARG A 119 -4.93 10.05 -7.12
CA ARG A 119 -4.39 10.84 -8.23
C ARG A 119 -3.42 11.90 -7.74
N GLN A 120 -3.74 12.56 -6.62
CA GLN A 120 -2.87 13.56 -5.99
C GLN A 120 -1.65 12.90 -5.35
N VAL A 121 -1.88 11.86 -4.54
CA VAL A 121 -0.83 11.27 -3.71
C VAL A 121 -0.14 10.07 -4.34
N GLY A 122 -0.58 9.56 -5.49
CA GLY A 122 -0.05 8.35 -6.13
C GLY A 122 1.02 8.60 -7.19
N ARG A 123 1.06 9.80 -7.79
CA ARG A 123 2.07 10.17 -8.82
C ARG A 123 3.42 10.60 -8.24
N GLY A 124 4.18 9.63 -7.74
CA GLY A 124 5.60 9.77 -7.40
C GLY A 124 6.32 8.56 -7.94
N VAL A 125 7.12 8.78 -9.00
CA VAL A 125 8.08 7.87 -9.65
C VAL A 125 7.79 6.36 -9.49
N GLY A 126 7.12 5.77 -10.47
CA GLY A 126 7.29 4.33 -10.78
C GLY A 126 6.13 3.38 -10.49
N LEU A 127 5.00 3.82 -9.91
CA LEU A 127 3.87 2.92 -9.68
C LEU A 127 2.57 3.44 -10.30
N ARG A 128 2.57 3.52 -11.64
CA ARG A 128 1.38 3.14 -12.40
C ARG A 128 1.15 1.66 -12.10
N LEU A 129 0.49 1.33 -10.99
CA LEU A 129 -0.19 0.05 -10.89
C LEU A 129 -1.24 0.08 -11.99
N GLY A 130 -0.90 -0.55 -13.12
CA GLY A 130 -1.81 -0.77 -14.22
C GLY A 130 -2.99 -1.58 -13.71
N GLU A 131 -4.08 -0.89 -13.42
CA GLU A 131 -5.39 -1.39 -13.81
C GLU A 131 -5.29 -1.88 -15.26
N GLY A 132 -5.53 -3.17 -15.48
CA GLY A 132 -5.66 -3.72 -16.82
C GLY A 132 -4.36 -4.17 -17.50
N ARG A 133 -3.83 -5.30 -17.05
CA ARG A 133 -3.62 -6.49 -17.90
C ARG A 133 -3.10 -7.58 -16.98
N VAL A 134 -3.99 -8.49 -16.61
CA VAL A 134 -3.62 -9.88 -16.33
C VAL A 134 -2.96 -10.37 -17.62
N GLY A 135 -1.67 -10.11 -17.74
CA GLY A 135 -0.80 -10.75 -18.71
C GLY A 135 -0.93 -12.21 -18.38
N ARG A 136 -1.77 -12.90 -19.16
CA ARG A 136 -1.90 -14.35 -19.18
C ARG A 136 -0.48 -14.87 -19.27
N ILE A 137 0.08 -15.28 -18.14
CA ILE A 137 1.35 -16.00 -18.09
C ILE A 137 1.03 -17.26 -18.87
N LYS A 138 1.35 -17.27 -20.17
CA LYS A 138 1.43 -18.49 -20.93
C LYS A 138 2.48 -19.29 -20.17
N ARG A 139 2.01 -20.24 -19.36
CA ARG A 139 2.83 -21.35 -18.88
C ARG A 139 3.56 -21.83 -20.12
N ALA A 140 4.88 -21.63 -20.16
CA ALA A 140 5.72 -22.26 -21.14
C ALA A 140 5.37 -23.75 -21.05
N ALA A 141 4.75 -24.28 -22.10
CA ALA A 141 4.53 -25.70 -22.22
C ALA A 141 5.92 -26.33 -22.10
N LEU A 142 6.09 -27.19 -21.10
CA LEU A 142 7.22 -28.10 -21.04
C LEU A 142 7.31 -28.78 -22.41
N PRO A 143 8.47 -28.80 -23.08
CA PRO A 143 8.62 -29.67 -24.24
C PRO A 143 8.32 -31.09 -23.78
N ALA A 144 7.40 -31.75 -24.48
CA ALA A 144 7.12 -33.16 -24.24
C ALA A 144 8.45 -33.91 -24.35
N LEU A 145 8.86 -34.54 -23.24
CA LEU A 145 9.86 -35.61 -23.28
C LEU A 145 9.29 -36.66 -24.23
N ASN A 146 9.85 -36.71 -25.43
CA ASN A 146 9.54 -37.74 -26.42
C ASN A 146 10.05 -39.08 -25.84
N PRO A 147 9.20 -40.07 -25.54
CA PRO A 147 9.65 -41.41 -25.25
C PRO A 147 9.51 -42.25 -26.53
N GLY A 148 10.64 -42.61 -27.13
CA GLY A 148 10.68 -43.62 -28.21
C GLY A 148 11.74 -43.33 -29.25
N HIS A 149 12.88 -44.00 -29.18
CA HIS A 149 13.12 -45.28 -29.85
C HIS A 149 14.47 -45.87 -29.38
#